data_AF-A0A940AYG5-F1
#
_entry.id   AF-A0A940AYG5-F1
#
_cell.length_a   1.000
_cell.length_b   1.000
_cell.length_c   1.000
_cell.angle_alpha   90.00
_cell.angle_beta   90.00
_cell.angle_gamma   90.00
#
_symmetry.space_group_name_H-M   'P 1'
#
loop_
_entity.id
_entity.type
_entity.pdbx_description
1 polymer ?
#
loop_
_entity_poly.entity_id
_entity_poly.type
_entity_poly.pdbx_seq_one_letter_code
_entity_poly.pdbx_strand_id
1 'polypeptide(L)'
;MKNLLLKRGKEDSLLRFHPWVFSGAIQQADGDLSEGEMVRVIRNDGAFLAVGHYQAGSIAVRILSFRDVEIDDQFWFSRIESALRMRIAIGMADNPQNNTYRLVHGEGDLLPGLIIDVYGKTAVMQAHSIGMHLSRVQIAEQLAKVMGARIENIYYKSETTLPFMDHMENGFLYGGSQENTAIENGLMFYVDWLHGQKTGFFVDQRENRSLLEKYARDKRVLNMFCYTGGFSFYAMRGGAKLVHSVDSSAKAIELTNRNVQLNFPGDSRHQAYCEDAFKFLEQADNQYDLIILDPPAFAKHRGALHNALKGYTRLNNKAFQKIQPGGILFTFSCSQVVTKDHFRNAVFTAAAQAGRKVRILHQLHQPADHPINIYHPEGEYLKGLVLYVE
;
A
#
# COMPACT_ATOMS: atom_id res chain seq x y z
N MET A 1 -2.98 -23.83 23.62
CA MET A 1 -2.23 -23.59 22.36
C MET A 1 -1.26 -24.73 22.15
N LYS A 2 -1.19 -25.28 20.93
CA LYS A 2 -0.21 -26.30 20.54
C LYS A 2 1.18 -25.68 20.39
N ASN A 3 2.23 -26.47 20.57
CA ASN A 3 3.60 -26.03 20.41
C ASN A 3 4.14 -26.37 19.02
N LEU A 4 5.06 -25.53 18.56
CA LEU A 4 5.79 -25.67 17.32
C LEU A 4 7.28 -25.47 17.61
N LEU A 5 8.04 -26.56 17.51
CA LEU A 5 9.45 -26.64 17.83
C LEU A 5 10.29 -26.20 16.64
N LEU A 6 11.20 -25.25 16.85
CA LEU A 6 12.19 -24.84 15.84
C LEU A 6 13.40 -25.76 15.83
N LYS A 7 13.99 -25.94 14.64
CA LYS A 7 15.30 -26.57 14.48
C LYS A 7 16.35 -25.78 15.25
N ARG A 8 17.35 -26.48 15.81
CA ARG A 8 18.50 -25.86 16.48
C ARG A 8 19.17 -24.79 15.60
N GLY A 9 19.34 -23.57 16.12
CA GLY A 9 19.99 -22.45 15.43
C GLY A 9 19.08 -21.72 14.43
N LYS A 10 17.76 -21.95 14.48
CA LYS A 10 16.76 -21.23 13.64
C LYS A 10 15.91 -20.24 14.42
N GLU A 11 16.26 -19.97 15.68
CA GLU A 11 15.61 -19.01 16.56
C GLU A 11 16.14 -17.57 16.42
N ASP A 12 17.31 -17.36 15.80
CA ASP A 12 18.02 -16.07 15.77
C ASP A 12 17.17 -14.90 15.26
N SER A 13 16.33 -15.12 14.25
CA SER A 13 15.46 -14.07 13.72
C SER A 13 14.38 -13.68 14.72
N LEU A 14 13.82 -14.64 15.47
CA LEU A 14 12.79 -14.39 16.49
C LEU A 14 13.40 -13.72 17.74
N LEU A 15 14.62 -14.09 18.11
CA LEU A 15 15.36 -13.41 19.18
C LEU A 15 15.66 -11.93 18.84
N ARG A 16 15.60 -11.57 17.55
CA ARG A 16 15.67 -10.20 17.04
C ARG A 16 14.30 -9.64 16.63
N PHE A 17 13.23 -10.24 17.14
CA PHE A 17 11.84 -9.80 16.97
C PHE A 17 11.29 -9.82 15.54
N HIS A 18 11.87 -10.62 14.64
CA HIS A 18 11.33 -10.80 13.30
C HIS A 18 9.95 -11.48 13.36
N PRO A 19 8.91 -10.94 12.69
CA PRO A 19 7.53 -11.38 12.88
C PRO A 19 7.16 -12.67 12.13
N TRP A 20 8.08 -13.25 11.36
CA TRP A 20 7.84 -14.47 10.58
C TRP A 20 8.73 -15.63 10.99
N VAL A 21 8.14 -16.82 11.06
CA VAL A 21 8.83 -18.11 11.06
C VAL A 21 8.65 -18.74 9.68
N PHE A 22 9.75 -19.08 9.01
CA PHE A 22 9.69 -19.78 7.73
C PHE A 22 9.54 -21.29 7.93
N SER A 23 8.83 -21.98 7.03
CA SER A 23 8.59 -23.43 7.14
C SER A 23 9.87 -24.26 7.27
N GLY A 24 10.96 -23.84 6.59
CA GLY A 24 12.26 -24.50 6.69
C GLY A 24 12.89 -24.47 8.09
N ALA A 25 12.45 -23.57 8.98
CA ALA A 25 12.92 -23.46 10.36
C ALA A 25 12.25 -24.45 11.33
N ILE A 26 11.13 -25.06 10.93
CA ILE A 26 10.30 -25.90 11.79
C ILE A 26 10.89 -27.31 11.86
N GLN A 27 11.02 -27.85 13.07
CA GLN A 27 11.44 -29.24 13.32
C GLN A 27 10.25 -30.16 13.50
N GLN A 28 9.32 -29.78 14.39
CA GLN A 28 8.15 -30.60 14.75
C GLN A 28 7.03 -29.69 15.26
N ALA A 29 5.79 -30.13 15.13
CA ALA A 29 4.63 -29.53 15.78
C ALA A 29 3.90 -30.56 16.64
N ASP A 30 3.14 -30.09 17.63
CA ASP A 30 2.28 -30.93 18.45
C ASP A 30 1.08 -31.41 17.63
N GLY A 31 1.17 -32.63 17.08
CA GLY A 31 0.12 -33.20 16.22
C GLY A 31 -0.10 -32.40 14.94
N ASP A 32 -1.27 -32.58 14.33
CA ASP A 32 -1.63 -31.87 13.10
C ASP A 32 -2.11 -30.44 13.43
N LEU A 33 -1.62 -29.46 12.67
CA LEU A 33 -1.98 -28.05 12.80
C LEU A 33 -2.97 -27.63 11.72
N SER A 34 -4.00 -26.90 12.11
CA SER A 34 -4.97 -26.32 11.19
C SER A 34 -4.54 -24.93 10.72
N GLU A 35 -4.91 -24.57 9.49
CA GLU A 35 -4.69 -23.23 8.94
C GLU A 35 -5.32 -22.15 9.84
N GLY A 36 -4.52 -21.17 10.24
CA GLY A 36 -4.92 -20.10 11.17
C GLY A 36 -4.87 -20.45 12.65
N GLU A 37 -4.48 -21.68 13.03
CA GLU A 37 -4.40 -22.09 14.43
C GLU A 37 -3.36 -21.28 15.23
N MET A 38 -3.72 -20.88 16.45
CA MET A 38 -2.82 -20.23 17.40
C MET A 38 -1.82 -21.23 17.98
N VAL A 39 -0.53 -20.96 17.78
CA VAL A 39 0.57 -21.82 18.22
C VAL A 39 1.58 -21.04 19.07
N ARG A 40 2.22 -21.77 19.99
CA ARG A 40 3.44 -21.33 20.67
C ARG A 40 4.64 -21.80 19.88
N VAL A 41 5.56 -20.89 19.58
CA VAL A 41 6.85 -21.21 18.97
C VAL A 41 7.85 -21.43 20.09
N ILE A 42 8.50 -22.59 20.08
CA ILE A 42 9.42 -23.03 21.14
C ILE A 42 10.78 -23.36 20.52
N ARG A 43 11.86 -23.00 21.21
CA ARG A 43 13.23 -23.35 20.86
C ARG A 43 13.49 -24.84 21.11
N ASN A 44 14.48 -25.41 20.42
CA ASN A 44 14.83 -26.83 20.56
C ASN A 44 15.17 -27.31 22.00
N ASP A 45 15.47 -26.40 22.93
CA ASP A 45 15.71 -26.73 24.36
C ASP A 45 14.46 -26.56 25.25
N GLY A 46 13.29 -26.30 24.66
CA GLY A 46 12.02 -26.11 25.38
C GLY A 46 11.70 -24.68 25.78
N ALA A 47 12.59 -23.70 25.51
CA ALA A 47 12.32 -22.30 25.85
C ALA A 47 11.26 -21.67 24.94
N PHE A 48 10.29 -20.97 25.53
CA PHE A 48 9.29 -20.19 24.79
C PHE A 48 9.95 -19.05 23.99
N LEU A 49 9.48 -18.82 22.75
CA LEU A 49 9.94 -17.72 21.91
C LEU A 49 8.82 -16.74 21.56
N ALA A 50 7.64 -17.23 21.16
CA ALA A 50 6.57 -16.39 20.64
C ALA A 50 5.22 -17.10 20.55
N VAL A 51 4.15 -16.33 20.38
CA VAL A 51 2.79 -16.78 19.99
C VAL A 51 2.45 -16.20 18.63
N GLY A 52 1.84 -17.02 17.75
CA GLY A 52 1.42 -16.58 16.43
C GLY A 52 0.43 -17.54 15.77
N HIS A 53 -0.06 -17.14 14.60
CA HIS A 53 -0.92 -17.98 13.77
C HIS A 53 -0.10 -18.85 12.82
N TYR A 54 -0.37 -20.14 12.81
CA TYR A 54 0.15 -21.07 11.82
C TYR A 54 -0.58 -20.93 10.48
N GLN A 55 0.13 -21.06 9.37
CA GLN A 55 -0.45 -21.23 8.04
C GLN A 55 0.49 -22.06 7.16
N ALA A 56 0.00 -23.01 6.36
CA ALA A 56 0.90 -23.75 5.47
C ALA A 56 1.42 -22.83 4.36
N GLY A 57 2.74 -22.79 4.20
CA GLY A 57 3.39 -21.92 3.21
C GLY A 57 4.86 -21.66 3.48
N SER A 58 5.44 -20.72 2.75
CA SER A 58 6.82 -20.28 2.97
C SER A 58 6.97 -19.60 4.34
N ILE A 59 6.03 -18.72 4.68
CA ILE A 59 5.86 -18.14 6.03
C ILE A 59 4.86 -19.02 6.77
N ALA A 60 5.38 -19.83 7.68
CA ALA A 60 4.61 -20.84 8.39
C ALA A 60 3.98 -20.34 9.68
N VAL A 61 4.60 -19.37 10.37
CA VAL A 61 4.00 -18.71 11.53
C VAL A 61 4.15 -17.21 11.40
N ARG A 62 3.05 -16.49 11.63
CA ARG A 62 3.00 -15.04 11.75
C ARG A 62 2.83 -14.65 13.22
N ILE A 63 3.85 -14.01 13.79
CA ILE A 63 3.97 -13.75 15.23
C ILE A 63 3.12 -12.56 15.67
N LEU A 64 2.30 -12.76 16.70
CA LEU A 64 1.46 -11.72 17.31
C LEU A 64 2.06 -11.19 18.63
N SER A 65 2.79 -12.04 19.34
CA SER A 65 3.42 -11.69 20.61
C SER A 65 4.74 -12.44 20.82
N PHE A 66 5.76 -11.73 21.32
CA PHE A 66 6.99 -12.33 21.86
C PHE A 66 6.91 -12.59 23.37
N ARG A 67 5.71 -12.47 23.95
CA ARG A 67 5.39 -12.83 25.33
C ARG A 67 4.36 -13.95 25.31
N ASP A 68 4.43 -14.88 26.26
CA ASP A 68 3.46 -15.96 26.41
C ASP A 68 2.18 -15.38 27.02
N VAL A 69 1.30 -14.90 26.15
CA VAL A 69 0.02 -14.29 26.49
C VAL A 69 -1.06 -14.92 25.63
N GLU A 70 -2.27 -14.93 26.15
CA GLU A 70 -3.45 -15.26 25.36
C GLU A 70 -3.75 -14.12 24.39
N ILE A 71 -4.29 -14.47 23.22
CA ILE A 71 -4.68 -13.52 22.18
C ILE A 71 -6.20 -13.39 22.23
N ASP A 72 -6.67 -12.55 23.14
CA ASP A 72 -8.06 -12.32 23.46
C ASP A 72 -8.53 -10.92 22.99
N ASP A 73 -9.75 -10.54 23.40
CA ASP A 73 -10.31 -9.22 23.15
C ASP A 73 -9.41 -8.07 23.62
N GLN A 74 -8.78 -8.22 24.79
CA GLN A 74 -7.89 -7.19 25.35
C GLN A 74 -6.61 -7.05 24.52
N PHE A 75 -6.07 -8.16 24.00
CA PHE A 75 -4.96 -8.13 23.06
C PHE A 75 -5.31 -7.31 21.81
N TRP A 76 -6.42 -7.63 21.14
CA TRP A 76 -6.83 -6.93 19.92
C TRP A 76 -7.11 -5.45 20.18
N PHE A 77 -7.85 -5.13 21.25
CA PHE A 77 -8.12 -3.76 21.66
C PHE A 77 -6.81 -2.98 21.84
N SER A 78 -5.87 -3.51 22.63
CA SER A 78 -4.61 -2.81 22.91
C SER A 78 -3.73 -2.59 21.68
N ARG A 79 -3.74 -3.53 20.72
CA ARG A 79 -2.98 -3.40 19.47
C ARG A 79 -3.59 -2.35 18.54
N ILE A 80 -4.91 -2.36 18.37
CA ILE A 80 -5.60 -1.37 17.54
C ILE A 80 -5.50 0.01 18.18
N GLU A 81 -5.64 0.11 19.50
CA GLU A 81 -5.45 1.36 20.25
C GLU A 81 -4.04 1.92 20.06
N SER A 82 -3.01 1.07 20.15
CA SER A 82 -1.62 1.46 19.88
C SER A 82 -1.45 1.99 18.45
N ALA A 83 -2.05 1.33 17.46
CA ALA A 83 -1.99 1.76 16.06
C ALA A 83 -2.67 3.12 15.85
N LEU A 84 -3.85 3.34 16.45
CA LEU A 84 -4.57 4.62 16.44
C LEU A 84 -3.74 5.72 17.12
N ARG A 85 -3.18 5.46 18.30
CA ARG A 85 -2.33 6.43 19.03
C ARG A 85 -1.16 6.89 18.18
N MET A 86 -0.54 5.99 17.42
CA MET A 86 0.51 6.37 16.47
C MET A 86 -0.03 7.34 15.41
N ARG A 87 -1.17 7.03 14.76
CA ARG A 87 -1.78 7.91 13.73
C ARG A 87 -2.19 9.27 14.27
N ILE A 88 -2.65 9.34 15.53
CA ILE A 88 -2.90 10.62 16.22
C ILE A 88 -1.59 11.38 16.41
N ALA A 89 -0.54 10.71 16.91
CA ALA A 89 0.76 11.34 17.19
C ALA A 89 1.44 11.92 15.94
N ILE A 90 1.24 11.30 14.76
CA ILE A 90 1.75 11.81 13.48
C ILE A 90 0.77 12.75 12.75
N GLY A 91 -0.36 13.11 13.38
CA GLY A 91 -1.34 14.07 12.84
C GLY A 91 -2.18 13.56 11.66
N MET A 92 -2.29 12.24 11.50
CA MET A 92 -3.09 11.60 10.44
C MET A 92 -4.53 11.36 10.85
N ALA A 93 -4.75 10.91 12.09
CA ALA A 93 -6.08 10.78 12.69
C ALA A 93 -6.49 12.09 13.36
N ASP A 94 -7.80 12.32 13.49
CA ASP A 94 -8.41 13.53 14.07
C ASP A 94 -8.02 14.84 13.37
N ASN A 95 -7.62 14.75 12.10
CA ASN A 95 -7.30 15.88 11.26
C ASN A 95 -8.54 16.29 10.45
N PRO A 96 -9.07 17.52 10.60
CA PRO A 96 -10.27 17.96 9.90
C PRO A 96 -10.09 18.05 8.38
N GLN A 97 -8.84 18.17 7.91
CA GLN A 97 -8.49 18.19 6.49
C GLN A 97 -8.07 16.81 5.98
N ASN A 98 -8.02 15.79 6.82
CA ASN A 98 -7.63 14.44 6.41
C ASN A 98 -8.35 13.39 7.25
N ASN A 99 -9.41 12.80 6.70
CA ASN A 99 -10.13 11.68 7.32
C ASN A 99 -9.85 10.35 6.59
N THR A 100 -8.76 10.30 5.83
CA THR A 100 -8.33 9.13 5.09
C THR A 100 -6.89 8.73 5.43
N TYR A 101 -6.70 7.52 5.92
CA TYR A 101 -5.38 7.02 6.31
C TYR A 101 -5.40 5.50 6.51
N ARG A 102 -4.22 4.90 6.51
CA ARG A 102 -4.04 3.53 6.98
C ARG A 102 -3.99 3.51 8.50
N LEU A 103 -4.92 2.83 9.15
CA LEU A 103 -4.94 2.63 10.59
C LEU A 103 -4.05 1.46 11.02
N VAL A 104 -4.07 0.33 10.30
CA VAL A 104 -3.25 -0.85 10.58
C VAL A 104 -2.51 -1.28 9.31
N HIS A 105 -1.20 -1.46 9.43
CA HIS A 105 -0.29 -1.84 8.35
C HIS A 105 0.50 -3.12 8.66
N GLY A 106 -0.22 -4.22 8.92
CA GLY A 106 0.37 -5.54 9.06
C GLY A 106 1.44 -5.62 10.13
N GLU A 107 2.60 -6.15 9.75
CA GLU A 107 3.81 -6.25 10.56
C GLU A 107 4.30 -4.89 11.08
N GLY A 108 4.02 -3.80 10.36
CA GLY A 108 4.31 -2.41 10.75
C GLY A 108 3.61 -1.99 12.05
N ASP A 109 2.45 -2.58 12.33
CA ASP A 109 1.63 -2.34 13.52
C ASP A 109 1.53 -3.56 14.44
N LEU A 110 2.48 -4.50 14.29
CA LEU A 110 2.55 -5.72 15.09
C LEU A 110 1.28 -6.59 14.98
N LEU A 111 0.60 -6.51 13.83
CA LEU A 111 -0.57 -7.30 13.48
C LEU A 111 -0.35 -7.96 12.11
N PRO A 112 0.60 -8.92 11.98
CA PRO A 112 1.00 -9.46 10.68
C PRO A 112 -0.15 -10.03 9.85
N GLY A 113 -0.30 -9.49 8.63
CA GLY A 113 -1.37 -9.87 7.72
C GLY A 113 -2.73 -9.19 7.95
N LEU A 114 -2.81 -8.16 8.79
CA LEU A 114 -4.01 -7.32 8.91
C LEU A 114 -3.77 -5.93 8.30
N ILE A 115 -4.67 -5.49 7.41
CA ILE A 115 -4.71 -4.13 6.90
C ILE A 115 -6.05 -3.51 7.28
N ILE A 116 -6.02 -2.28 7.79
CA ILE A 116 -7.23 -1.47 8.01
C ILE A 116 -6.96 -0.08 7.46
N ASP A 117 -7.72 0.32 6.44
CA ASP A 117 -7.75 1.69 5.93
C ASP A 117 -9.03 2.39 6.38
N VAL A 118 -8.95 3.66 6.74
CA VAL A 118 -10.09 4.49 7.13
C VAL A 118 -10.37 5.48 6.01
N TYR A 119 -11.64 5.60 5.63
CA TYR A 119 -12.16 6.49 4.62
C TYR A 119 -13.39 7.21 5.17
N GLY A 120 -13.22 8.42 5.71
CA GLY A 120 -14.29 9.14 6.37
C GLY A 120 -14.84 8.34 7.56
N LYS A 121 -16.12 7.95 7.49
CA LYS A 121 -16.80 7.16 8.52
C LYS A 121 -16.70 5.65 8.32
N THR A 122 -15.97 5.17 7.32
CA THR A 122 -15.89 3.74 7.00
C THR A 122 -14.46 3.23 7.17
N ALA A 123 -14.27 2.21 7.99
CA ALA A 123 -13.04 1.41 8.02
C ALA A 123 -13.17 0.22 7.06
N VAL A 124 -12.19 0.02 6.19
CA VAL A 124 -12.09 -1.13 5.30
C VAL A 124 -10.99 -2.05 5.81
N MET A 125 -11.38 -3.24 6.24
CA MET A 125 -10.49 -4.25 6.81
C MET A 125 -10.19 -5.36 5.80
N GLN A 126 -8.92 -5.73 5.67
CA GLN A 126 -8.46 -6.86 4.86
C GLN A 126 -7.54 -7.77 5.66
N ALA A 127 -7.80 -9.07 5.58
CA ALA A 127 -6.91 -10.11 6.04
C ALA A 127 -6.07 -10.64 4.87
N HIS A 128 -4.79 -10.84 5.13
CA HIS A 128 -3.81 -11.46 4.24
C HIS A 128 -3.28 -12.79 4.82
N SER A 129 -3.91 -13.28 5.88
CA SER A 129 -3.65 -14.59 6.48
C SER A 129 -4.95 -15.21 6.99
N ILE A 130 -5.00 -16.54 7.00
CA ILE A 130 -6.16 -17.31 7.48
C ILE A 130 -6.42 -16.97 8.95
N GLY A 131 -5.39 -16.89 9.79
CA GLY A 131 -5.55 -16.54 11.21
C GLY A 131 -6.23 -15.18 11.42
N MET A 132 -5.86 -14.15 10.65
CA MET A 132 -6.55 -12.84 10.72
C MET A 132 -7.99 -12.92 10.21
N HIS A 133 -8.27 -13.75 9.20
CA HIS A 133 -9.63 -13.99 8.74
C HIS A 133 -10.50 -14.66 9.82
N LEU A 134 -9.97 -15.66 10.51
CA LEU A 134 -10.70 -16.35 11.58
C LEU A 134 -11.02 -15.41 12.74
N SER A 135 -10.11 -14.50 13.09
CA SER A 135 -10.31 -13.50 14.14
C SER A 135 -11.10 -12.25 13.69
N ARG A 136 -11.52 -12.14 12.42
CA ARG A 136 -12.06 -10.89 11.85
C ARG A 136 -13.24 -10.29 12.61
N VAL A 137 -14.13 -11.13 13.15
CA VAL A 137 -15.33 -10.65 13.85
C VAL A 137 -14.93 -10.01 15.18
N GLN A 138 -14.10 -10.71 15.96
CA GLN A 138 -13.53 -10.17 17.22
C GLN A 138 -12.71 -8.90 16.97
N ILE A 139 -11.88 -8.88 15.92
CA ILE A 139 -11.10 -7.70 15.53
C ILE A 139 -12.03 -6.53 15.17
N ALA A 140 -13.10 -6.76 14.42
CA ALA A 140 -14.07 -5.72 14.06
C ALA A 140 -14.79 -5.16 15.29
N GLU A 141 -15.17 -6.00 16.25
CA GLU A 141 -15.78 -5.56 17.51
C GLU A 141 -14.85 -4.67 18.32
N GLN A 142 -13.57 -5.06 18.48
CA GLN A 142 -12.60 -4.23 19.20
C GLN A 142 -12.25 -2.97 18.41
N LEU A 143 -12.20 -3.03 17.08
CA LEU A 143 -12.01 -1.86 16.20
C LEU A 143 -13.11 -0.82 16.41
N ALA A 144 -14.38 -1.24 16.44
CA ALA A 144 -15.49 -0.32 16.69
C ALA A 144 -15.38 0.37 18.06
N LYS A 145 -15.00 -0.38 19.11
CA LYS A 145 -14.79 0.17 20.46
C LYS A 145 -13.65 1.19 20.50
N VAL A 146 -12.51 0.89 19.89
CA VAL A 146 -11.34 1.79 19.87
C VAL A 146 -11.61 3.05 19.06
N MET A 147 -12.23 2.91 17.89
CA MET A 147 -12.46 4.04 16.99
C MET A 147 -13.59 4.96 17.48
N GLY A 148 -14.58 4.41 18.18
CA GLY A 148 -15.73 5.17 18.68
C GLY A 148 -16.42 5.95 17.56
N ALA A 149 -16.75 7.21 17.81
CA ALA A 149 -17.46 8.07 16.85
C ALA A 149 -16.65 8.45 15.58
N ARG A 150 -15.37 8.01 15.45
CA ARG A 150 -14.57 8.25 14.25
C ARG A 150 -15.10 7.48 13.05
N ILE A 151 -15.64 6.30 13.27
CA ILE A 151 -16.23 5.45 12.23
C ILE A 151 -17.65 5.03 12.63
N GLU A 152 -18.44 4.70 11.63
CA GLU A 152 -19.80 4.17 11.76
C GLU A 152 -19.93 2.82 11.05
N ASN A 153 -18.97 2.47 10.19
CA ASN A 153 -19.02 1.27 9.37
C ASN A 153 -17.67 0.55 9.36
N ILE A 154 -17.72 -0.79 9.35
CA ILE A 154 -16.57 -1.65 9.10
C ILE A 154 -16.91 -2.57 7.94
N TYR A 155 -16.24 -2.39 6.80
CA TYR A 155 -16.37 -3.24 5.62
C TYR A 155 -15.21 -4.22 5.55
N TYR A 156 -15.49 -5.51 5.42
CA TYR A 156 -14.50 -6.56 5.29
C TYR A 156 -14.34 -6.96 3.82
N LYS A 157 -13.10 -6.90 3.32
CA LYS A 157 -12.79 -7.13 1.91
C LYS A 157 -11.55 -8.00 1.74
N SER A 158 -11.69 -9.32 1.86
CA SER A 158 -10.53 -10.22 1.80
C SER A 158 -10.64 -11.35 0.79
N GLU A 159 -11.70 -11.36 -0.02
CA GLU A 159 -11.94 -12.42 -1.00
C GLU A 159 -10.76 -12.64 -1.95
N THR A 160 -10.09 -11.55 -2.34
CA THR A 160 -8.98 -11.58 -3.31
C THR A 160 -7.59 -11.64 -2.67
N THR A 161 -7.50 -11.58 -1.34
CA THR A 161 -6.22 -11.52 -0.60
C THR A 161 -5.88 -12.82 0.13
N LEU A 162 -6.86 -13.71 0.28
CA LEU A 162 -6.72 -15.00 0.94
C LEU A 162 -6.67 -16.15 -0.08
N PRO A 163 -6.14 -17.33 0.29
CA PRO A 163 -6.35 -18.55 -0.47
C PRO A 163 -7.85 -18.81 -0.67
N PHE A 164 -8.20 -19.52 -1.75
CA PHE A 164 -9.59 -19.91 -1.99
C PHE A 164 -10.15 -20.68 -0.79
N MET A 165 -11.28 -20.21 -0.27
CA MET A 165 -12.04 -20.84 0.81
C MET A 165 -13.51 -20.79 0.43
N ASP A 166 -14.24 -21.88 0.67
CA ASP A 166 -15.68 -21.92 0.45
C ASP A 166 -16.39 -20.88 1.33
N HIS A 167 -17.41 -20.22 0.76
CA HIS A 167 -18.27 -19.22 1.45
C HIS A 167 -17.56 -17.96 1.97
N MET A 168 -16.50 -17.51 1.30
CA MET A 168 -15.91 -16.21 1.58
C MET A 168 -16.63 -15.08 0.85
N GLU A 169 -17.25 -14.16 1.58
CA GLU A 169 -17.94 -13.00 1.03
C GLU A 169 -17.41 -11.69 1.62
N ASN A 170 -17.29 -10.66 0.77
CA ASN A 170 -17.02 -9.30 1.21
C ASN A 170 -18.32 -8.67 1.72
N GLY A 171 -18.27 -7.89 2.79
CA GLY A 171 -19.48 -7.33 3.40
C GLY A 171 -19.22 -6.50 4.64
N PHE A 172 -20.28 -5.88 5.16
CA PHE A 172 -20.19 -5.14 6.42
C PHE A 172 -20.13 -6.10 7.60
N LEU A 173 -19.17 -5.90 8.49
CA LEU A 173 -19.10 -6.53 9.81
C LEU A 173 -19.70 -5.63 10.90
N TYR A 174 -19.84 -4.34 10.61
CA TYR A 174 -20.44 -3.34 11.48
C TYR A 174 -21.05 -2.22 10.64
N GLY A 175 -22.24 -1.76 11.02
CA GLY A 175 -22.96 -0.70 10.29
C GLY A 175 -23.36 -1.12 8.87
N GLY A 176 -23.42 -0.14 7.97
CA GLY A 176 -23.74 -0.31 6.56
C GLY A 176 -24.07 1.04 5.91
N SER A 177 -23.22 1.48 4.96
CA SER A 177 -23.41 2.75 4.25
C SER A 177 -23.06 2.63 2.77
N GLN A 178 -23.75 3.42 1.95
CA GLN A 178 -23.39 3.65 0.55
C GLN A 178 -22.56 4.93 0.36
N GLU A 179 -22.46 5.77 1.38
CA GLU A 179 -21.63 6.98 1.32
C GLU A 179 -20.16 6.60 1.25
N ASN A 180 -19.49 7.01 0.18
CA ASN A 180 -18.14 6.57 -0.11
C ASN A 180 -17.16 7.71 -0.40
N THR A 181 -17.44 8.89 0.14
CA THR A 181 -16.58 10.05 -0.01
C THR A 181 -15.64 10.18 1.17
N ALA A 182 -14.39 10.53 0.91
CA ALA A 182 -13.41 10.81 1.93
C ALA A 182 -12.52 12.01 1.55
N ILE A 183 -11.76 12.51 2.51
CA ILE A 183 -10.94 13.72 2.43
C ILE A 183 -9.48 13.36 2.70
N GLU A 184 -8.59 13.82 1.81
CA GLU A 184 -7.14 13.73 1.94
C GLU A 184 -6.54 15.11 1.66
N ASN A 185 -5.89 15.67 2.67
CA ASN A 185 -5.30 17.01 2.63
C ASN A 185 -6.25 18.10 2.09
N GLY A 186 -7.55 18.02 2.38
CA GLY A 186 -8.58 18.96 1.94
C GLY A 186 -9.18 18.71 0.54
N LEU A 187 -8.70 17.69 -0.18
CA LEU A 187 -9.33 17.24 -1.44
C LEU A 187 -10.28 16.09 -1.16
N MET A 188 -11.44 16.09 -1.81
CA MET A 188 -12.45 15.07 -1.69
C MET A 188 -12.30 14.00 -2.77
N PHE A 189 -12.62 12.74 -2.49
CA PHE A 189 -12.64 11.69 -3.50
C PHE A 189 -13.65 10.61 -3.16
N TYR A 190 -14.13 9.96 -4.21
CA TYR A 190 -14.91 8.74 -4.13
C TYR A 190 -13.99 7.53 -3.97
N VAL A 191 -14.28 6.71 -2.97
CA VAL A 191 -13.60 5.45 -2.68
C VAL A 191 -14.49 4.30 -3.15
N ASP A 192 -13.98 3.43 -4.03
CA ASP A 192 -14.71 2.23 -4.44
C ASP A 192 -14.19 1.02 -3.64
N TRP A 193 -14.60 0.89 -2.38
CA TRP A 193 -14.20 -0.30 -1.60
C TRP A 193 -14.92 -1.57 -2.04
N LEU A 194 -16.08 -1.49 -2.70
CA LEU A 194 -16.83 -2.65 -3.16
C LEU A 194 -16.09 -3.37 -4.30
N HIS A 195 -15.63 -2.62 -5.29
CA HIS A 195 -15.10 -3.19 -6.54
C HIS A 195 -13.71 -2.64 -6.92
N GLY A 196 -13.22 -1.61 -6.23
CA GLY A 196 -11.91 -1.01 -6.50
C GLY A 196 -10.75 -1.93 -6.11
N GLN A 197 -9.53 -1.54 -6.47
CA GLN A 197 -8.33 -2.32 -6.11
C GLN A 197 -7.97 -2.12 -4.63
N LYS A 198 -7.26 -3.08 -4.03
CA LYS A 198 -6.89 -3.07 -2.60
C LYS A 198 -8.14 -2.82 -1.73
N THR A 199 -8.09 -1.86 -0.82
CA THR A 199 -9.21 -1.38 0.01
C THR A 199 -10.11 -0.36 -0.68
N GLY A 200 -9.79 0.09 -1.90
CA GLY A 200 -10.60 1.02 -2.69
C GLY A 200 -9.89 2.31 -3.11
N PHE A 201 -8.80 2.70 -2.43
CA PHE A 201 -7.97 3.86 -2.78
C PHE A 201 -6.51 3.67 -2.33
N PHE A 202 -5.57 4.33 -3.00
CA PHE A 202 -4.13 4.23 -2.73
C PHE A 202 -3.66 5.35 -1.79
N VAL A 203 -3.80 5.12 -0.49
CA VAL A 203 -3.37 6.04 0.58
C VAL A 203 -1.85 6.09 0.77
N ASP A 204 -1.12 5.13 0.20
CA ASP A 204 0.33 5.00 0.24
C ASP A 204 1.09 6.02 -0.62
N GLN A 205 0.38 6.83 -1.40
CA GLN A 205 0.95 7.87 -2.27
C GLN A 205 0.66 9.31 -1.78
N ARG A 206 0.04 9.49 -0.61
CA ARG A 206 -0.41 10.81 -0.09
C ARG A 206 0.68 11.88 -0.04
N GLU A 207 1.80 11.56 0.59
CA GLU A 207 2.91 12.52 0.72
C GLU A 207 3.56 12.80 -0.64
N ASN A 208 3.58 11.81 -1.52
CA ASN A 208 4.10 11.95 -2.88
C ASN A 208 3.20 12.84 -3.75
N ARG A 209 1.87 12.72 -3.61
CA ARG A 209 0.89 13.64 -4.22
C ARG A 209 1.06 15.07 -3.71
N SER A 210 1.24 15.24 -2.41
CA SER A 210 1.47 16.54 -1.77
C SER A 210 2.80 17.18 -2.19
N LEU A 211 3.84 16.36 -2.40
CA LEU A 211 5.10 16.83 -2.95
C LEU A 211 4.94 17.27 -4.42
N LEU A 212 4.23 16.48 -5.22
CA LEU A 212 4.00 16.78 -6.63
C LEU A 212 3.29 18.12 -6.84
N GLU A 213 2.33 18.44 -5.98
CA GLU A 213 1.62 19.73 -5.99
C GLU A 213 2.58 20.93 -5.98
N LYS A 214 3.69 20.85 -5.23
CA LYS A 214 4.71 21.91 -5.14
C LYS A 214 5.45 22.15 -6.47
N TYR A 215 5.45 21.16 -7.36
CA TYR A 215 6.11 21.23 -8.67
C TYR A 215 5.14 21.46 -9.83
N ALA A 216 3.83 21.46 -9.58
CA ALA A 216 2.82 21.48 -10.63
C ALA A 216 2.54 22.87 -11.23
N ARG A 217 2.86 23.94 -10.50
CA ARG A 217 2.52 25.31 -10.89
C ARG A 217 3.02 25.66 -12.30
N ASP A 218 2.09 26.15 -13.12
CA ASP A 218 2.33 26.58 -14.50
C ASP A 218 2.85 25.48 -15.46
N LYS A 219 2.78 24.19 -15.05
CA LYS A 219 3.24 23.04 -15.85
C LYS A 219 2.10 22.37 -16.62
N ARG A 220 2.45 21.73 -17.73
CA ARG A 220 1.63 20.70 -18.40
C ARG A 220 2.01 19.35 -17.83
N VAL A 221 1.04 18.71 -17.18
CA VAL A 221 1.24 17.51 -16.37
C VAL A 221 0.66 16.29 -17.07
N LEU A 222 1.45 15.21 -17.15
CA LEU A 222 0.99 13.90 -17.61
C LEU A 222 1.04 12.89 -16.46
N ASN A 223 -0.12 12.41 -16.04
CA ASN A 223 -0.27 11.36 -15.04
C ASN A 223 -0.54 10.01 -15.72
N MET A 224 0.49 9.18 -15.84
CA MET A 224 0.39 7.84 -16.41
C MET A 224 0.04 6.82 -15.32
N PHE A 225 -0.81 5.84 -15.67
CA PHE A 225 -1.36 4.87 -14.72
C PHE A 225 -2.15 5.59 -13.62
N CYS A 226 -2.99 6.55 -14.02
CA CYS A 226 -3.57 7.52 -13.11
C CYS A 226 -4.54 6.93 -12.10
N TYR A 227 -5.02 5.69 -12.32
CA TYR A 227 -6.09 5.06 -11.57
C TYR A 227 -7.29 6.01 -11.42
N THR A 228 -7.59 6.47 -10.20
CA THR A 228 -8.72 7.36 -9.89
C THR A 228 -8.34 8.85 -9.85
N GLY A 229 -7.18 9.22 -10.39
CA GLY A 229 -6.78 10.60 -10.64
C GLY A 229 -6.05 11.30 -9.49
N GLY A 230 -5.57 10.56 -8.48
CA GLY A 230 -4.93 11.09 -7.27
C GLY A 230 -3.92 12.20 -7.53
N PHE A 231 -2.88 11.93 -8.32
CA PHE A 231 -1.89 12.95 -8.67
C PHE A 231 -2.46 14.09 -9.53
N SER A 232 -3.48 13.81 -10.33
CA SER A 232 -4.06 14.76 -11.28
C SER A 232 -4.73 15.92 -10.57
N PHE A 233 -5.61 15.66 -9.59
CA PHE A 233 -6.31 16.75 -8.90
C PHE A 233 -5.42 17.47 -7.87
N TYR A 234 -4.35 16.84 -7.37
CA TYR A 234 -3.28 17.56 -6.66
C TYR A 234 -2.51 18.50 -7.59
N ALA A 235 -2.21 18.07 -8.82
CA ALA A 235 -1.58 18.94 -9.81
C ALA A 235 -2.47 20.14 -10.19
N MET A 236 -3.79 19.92 -10.35
CA MET A 236 -4.76 20.98 -10.61
C MET A 236 -4.80 22.00 -9.47
N ARG A 237 -4.86 21.54 -8.21
CA ARG A 237 -4.79 22.40 -7.01
C ARG A 237 -3.48 23.20 -6.96
N GLY A 238 -2.37 22.57 -7.32
CA GLY A 238 -1.05 23.19 -7.41
C GLY A 238 -0.87 24.20 -8.55
N GLY A 239 -1.93 24.46 -9.35
CA GLY A 239 -1.90 25.47 -10.41
C GLY A 239 -1.29 24.98 -11.72
N ALA A 240 -1.38 23.69 -12.03
CA ALA A 240 -1.06 23.19 -13.37
C ALA A 240 -1.89 23.89 -14.46
N LYS A 241 -1.29 24.10 -15.64
CA LYS A 241 -1.97 24.68 -16.82
C LYS A 241 -2.79 23.64 -17.58
N LEU A 242 -2.34 22.39 -17.53
CA LEU A 242 -2.94 21.25 -18.21
C LEU A 242 -2.64 20.00 -17.40
N VAL A 243 -3.61 19.11 -17.26
CA VAL A 243 -3.44 17.81 -16.59
C VAL A 243 -4.08 16.71 -17.43
N HIS A 244 -3.26 15.87 -18.03
CA HIS A 244 -3.69 14.69 -18.74
C HIS A 244 -3.54 13.45 -17.85
N SER A 245 -4.60 12.64 -17.78
CA SER A 245 -4.65 11.42 -16.97
C SER A 245 -4.87 10.22 -17.88
N VAL A 246 -4.03 9.19 -17.77
CA VAL A 246 -4.08 8.02 -18.66
C VAL A 246 -4.14 6.74 -17.85
N ASP A 247 -5.13 5.90 -18.13
CA ASP A 247 -5.28 4.56 -17.56
C ASP A 247 -5.98 3.64 -18.56
N SER A 248 -5.65 2.35 -18.55
CA SER A 248 -6.30 1.36 -19.40
C SER A 248 -7.73 1.01 -18.95
N SER A 249 -8.10 1.33 -17.71
CA SER A 249 -9.40 1.00 -17.13
C SER A 249 -10.42 2.11 -17.36
N ALA A 250 -11.44 1.84 -18.19
CA ALA A 250 -12.55 2.75 -18.41
C ALA A 250 -13.25 3.16 -17.09
N LYS A 251 -13.39 2.21 -16.16
CA LYS A 251 -13.97 2.45 -14.84
C LYS A 251 -13.11 3.40 -13.99
N ALA A 252 -11.79 3.26 -14.05
CA ALA A 252 -10.88 4.17 -13.34
C ALA A 252 -10.91 5.58 -13.93
N ILE A 253 -11.04 5.70 -15.26
CA ILE A 253 -11.19 6.98 -15.96
C ILE A 253 -12.52 7.66 -15.63
N GLU A 254 -13.63 6.91 -15.59
CA GLU A 254 -14.92 7.45 -15.14
C GLU A 254 -14.81 8.02 -13.71
N LEU A 255 -14.19 7.27 -12.80
CA LEU A 255 -14.00 7.70 -11.42
C LEU A 255 -13.03 8.88 -11.31
N THR A 256 -12.01 8.94 -12.16
CA THR A 256 -11.11 10.10 -12.29
C THR A 256 -11.89 11.36 -12.67
N ASN A 257 -12.75 11.30 -13.69
CA ASN A 257 -13.56 12.43 -14.11
C ASN A 257 -14.52 12.89 -13.01
N ARG A 258 -15.14 11.94 -12.28
CA ARG A 258 -16.00 12.25 -11.13
C ARG A 258 -15.22 12.92 -9.99
N ASN A 259 -14.02 12.45 -9.68
CA ASN A 259 -13.16 13.06 -8.65
C ASN A 259 -12.68 14.46 -9.03
N VAL A 260 -12.35 14.69 -10.31
CA VAL A 260 -12.01 16.04 -10.78
C VAL A 260 -13.22 16.96 -10.68
N GLN A 261 -14.39 16.55 -11.16
CA GLN A 261 -15.61 17.34 -11.08
C GLN A 261 -16.01 17.67 -9.63
N LEU A 262 -15.74 16.77 -8.68
CA LEU A 262 -15.99 16.96 -7.25
C LEU A 262 -15.15 18.10 -6.65
N ASN A 263 -13.91 18.30 -7.11
CA ASN A 263 -13.00 19.30 -6.54
C ASN A 263 -12.89 20.58 -7.40
N PHE A 264 -13.07 20.45 -8.72
CA PHE A 264 -12.84 21.51 -9.70
C PHE A 264 -13.98 21.52 -10.74
N PRO A 265 -15.22 21.83 -10.33
CA PRO A 265 -16.38 21.73 -11.21
C PRO A 265 -16.25 22.64 -12.44
N GLY A 266 -16.34 22.06 -13.64
CA GLY A 266 -16.28 22.80 -14.90
C GLY A 266 -14.89 23.30 -15.31
N ASP A 267 -13.83 22.90 -14.61
CA ASP A 267 -12.46 23.25 -14.97
C ASP A 267 -11.99 22.47 -16.21
N SER A 268 -11.64 23.19 -17.28
CA SER A 268 -11.25 22.62 -18.57
C SER A 268 -9.78 22.21 -18.67
N ARG A 269 -8.98 22.43 -17.61
CA ARG A 269 -7.54 22.10 -17.62
C ARG A 269 -7.27 20.60 -17.58
N HIS A 270 -8.26 19.77 -17.25
CA HIS A 270 -8.10 18.32 -17.13
C HIS A 270 -8.74 17.55 -18.28
N GLN A 271 -8.03 16.53 -18.75
CA GLN A 271 -8.56 15.53 -19.68
C GLN A 271 -8.09 14.14 -19.27
N ALA A 272 -8.98 13.14 -19.36
CA ALA A 272 -8.67 11.76 -19.07
C ALA A 272 -8.83 10.87 -20.32
N TYR A 273 -7.91 9.92 -20.49
CA TYR A 273 -7.84 9.03 -21.65
C TYR A 273 -7.83 7.57 -21.21
N CYS A 274 -8.80 6.80 -21.71
CA CYS A 274 -8.84 5.35 -21.53
C CYS A 274 -8.00 4.67 -22.62
N GLU A 275 -6.69 4.58 -22.41
CA GLU A 275 -5.74 4.06 -23.38
C GLU A 275 -4.59 3.29 -22.71
N ASP A 276 -3.94 2.39 -23.45
CA ASP A 276 -2.69 1.79 -23.01
C ASP A 276 -1.62 2.86 -22.75
N ALA A 277 -1.02 2.80 -21.57
CA ALA A 277 -0.07 3.81 -21.11
C ALA A 277 1.20 3.88 -21.98
N PHE A 278 1.71 2.74 -22.47
CA PHE A 278 2.89 2.76 -23.32
C PHE A 278 2.58 3.38 -24.68
N LYS A 279 1.45 3.01 -25.28
CA LYS A 279 1.00 3.56 -26.56
C LYS A 279 0.77 5.08 -26.49
N PHE A 280 0.08 5.56 -25.45
CA PHE A 280 -0.13 7.00 -25.26
C PHE A 280 1.20 7.74 -25.10
N LEU A 281 2.10 7.23 -24.26
CA LEU A 281 3.40 7.86 -24.03
C LEU A 281 4.26 7.89 -25.30
N GLU A 282 4.19 6.87 -26.16
CA GLU A 282 4.89 6.87 -27.44
C GLU A 282 4.41 7.96 -28.41
N GLN A 283 3.13 8.33 -28.33
CA GLN A 283 2.51 9.37 -29.16
C GLN A 283 2.59 10.78 -28.55
N ALA A 284 3.00 10.90 -27.28
CA ALA A 284 3.21 12.19 -26.64
C ALA A 284 4.39 12.94 -27.30
N ASP A 285 4.12 14.07 -27.96
CA ASP A 285 5.15 14.84 -28.68
C ASP A 285 5.80 15.93 -27.81
N ASN A 286 6.63 15.54 -26.84
CA ASN A 286 7.36 16.47 -25.97
C ASN A 286 6.47 17.58 -25.40
N GLN A 287 5.26 17.28 -24.94
CA GLN A 287 4.30 18.34 -24.54
C GLN A 287 4.28 18.58 -23.04
N TYR A 288 5.01 17.79 -22.25
CA TYR A 288 4.84 17.77 -20.80
C TYR A 288 6.09 18.23 -20.08
N ASP A 289 5.86 19.08 -19.08
CA ASP A 289 6.89 19.65 -18.23
C ASP A 289 7.01 18.87 -16.91
N LEU A 290 5.98 18.07 -16.58
CA LEU A 290 5.92 17.19 -15.41
C LEU A 290 5.26 15.86 -15.83
N ILE A 291 5.94 14.74 -15.63
CA ILE A 291 5.41 13.39 -15.91
C ILE A 291 5.40 12.57 -14.62
N ILE A 292 4.33 11.81 -14.39
CA ILE A 292 4.19 10.83 -13.33
C ILE A 292 4.13 9.43 -13.95
N LEU A 293 4.92 8.51 -13.42
CA LEU A 293 4.90 7.09 -13.73
C LEU A 293 4.65 6.28 -12.46
N ASP A 294 3.41 5.84 -12.24
CA ASP A 294 3.06 4.96 -11.11
C ASP A 294 2.47 3.63 -11.59
N PRO A 295 3.26 2.79 -12.29
CA PRO A 295 2.74 1.55 -12.86
C PRO A 295 2.36 0.53 -11.78
N PRO A 296 1.49 -0.44 -12.11
CA PRO A 296 1.24 -1.58 -11.24
C PRO A 296 2.53 -2.37 -10.97
N ALA A 297 2.52 -3.21 -9.93
CA ALA A 297 3.68 -4.03 -9.59
C ALA A 297 4.05 -4.98 -10.75
N PHE A 298 5.23 -4.77 -11.33
CA PHE A 298 5.75 -5.62 -12.41
C PHE A 298 6.33 -6.97 -11.90
N ALA A 299 6.74 -7.05 -10.64
CA ALA A 299 7.16 -8.31 -10.01
C ALA A 299 6.39 -8.58 -8.71
N LYS A 300 5.71 -9.73 -8.68
CA LYS A 300 5.01 -10.25 -7.49
C LYS A 300 5.84 -11.29 -6.71
N HIS A 301 6.89 -11.85 -7.32
CA HIS A 301 7.77 -12.85 -6.71
C HIS A 301 9.20 -12.71 -7.23
N ARG A 302 10.18 -13.30 -6.53
CA ARG A 302 11.62 -13.14 -6.83
C ARG A 302 11.98 -13.55 -8.26
N GLY A 303 11.38 -14.62 -8.78
CA GLY A 303 11.64 -15.07 -10.16
C GLY A 303 11.25 -14.07 -11.26
N ALA A 304 10.36 -13.11 -10.98
CA ALA A 304 9.93 -12.08 -11.93
C ALA A 304 10.83 -10.83 -11.91
N LEU A 305 11.80 -10.75 -11.00
CA LEU A 305 12.59 -9.54 -10.74
C LEU A 305 13.27 -9.02 -12.02
N HIS A 306 13.95 -9.88 -12.78
CA HIS A 306 14.67 -9.46 -13.99
C HIS A 306 13.77 -8.81 -15.04
N ASN A 307 12.60 -9.42 -15.29
CA ASN A 307 11.63 -8.90 -16.26
C ASN A 307 11.01 -7.59 -15.77
N ALA A 308 10.77 -7.46 -14.46
CA ALA A 308 10.29 -6.21 -13.89
C ALA A 308 11.30 -5.07 -14.05
N LEU A 309 12.59 -5.31 -13.79
CA LEU A 309 13.63 -4.30 -14.00
C LEU A 309 13.72 -3.85 -15.46
N LYS A 310 13.63 -4.78 -16.42
CA LYS A 310 13.52 -4.44 -17.85
C LYS A 310 12.30 -3.57 -18.15
N GLY A 311 11.15 -3.90 -17.57
CA GLY A 311 9.91 -3.12 -17.72
C GLY A 311 10.07 -1.69 -17.20
N TYR A 312 10.63 -1.54 -16.00
CA TYR A 312 10.90 -0.21 -15.41
C TYR A 312 11.91 0.58 -16.24
N THR A 313 13.00 -0.04 -16.71
CA THR A 313 13.97 0.62 -17.58
C THR A 313 13.31 1.12 -18.86
N ARG A 314 12.51 0.27 -19.53
CA ARG A 314 11.82 0.65 -20.78
C ARG A 314 10.84 1.81 -20.59
N LEU A 315 10.02 1.75 -19.53
CA LEU A 315 9.03 2.79 -19.24
C LEU A 315 9.71 4.15 -18.96
N ASN A 316 10.73 4.15 -18.10
CA ASN A 316 11.46 5.38 -17.78
C ASN A 316 12.24 5.90 -18.99
N ASN A 317 12.81 5.03 -19.84
CA ASN A 317 13.53 5.44 -21.04
C ASN A 317 12.61 6.19 -22.00
N LYS A 318 11.39 5.69 -22.21
CA LYS A 318 10.37 6.39 -22.99
C LYS A 318 10.01 7.73 -22.37
N ALA A 319 9.77 7.80 -21.05
CA ALA A 319 9.47 9.08 -20.41
C ALA A 319 10.61 10.10 -20.56
N PHE A 320 11.87 9.68 -20.43
CA PHE A 320 13.02 10.55 -20.66
C PHE A 320 13.14 11.07 -22.10
N GLN A 321 12.73 10.27 -23.08
CA GLN A 321 12.67 10.70 -24.49
C GLN A 321 11.55 11.71 -24.76
N LYS A 322 10.48 11.66 -23.95
CA LYS A 322 9.22 12.38 -24.19
C LYS A 322 8.99 13.58 -23.28
N ILE A 323 9.79 13.74 -22.24
CA ILE A 323 9.69 14.90 -21.34
C ILE A 323 10.48 16.08 -21.91
N GLN A 324 9.95 17.29 -21.74
CA GLN A 324 10.65 18.52 -22.14
C GLN A 324 12.00 18.67 -21.40
N PRO A 325 13.04 19.25 -22.04
CA PRO A 325 14.22 19.74 -21.33
C PRO A 325 13.83 20.71 -20.20
N GLY A 326 14.43 20.50 -19.02
CA GLY A 326 14.06 21.19 -17.79
C GLY A 326 12.79 20.64 -17.12
N GLY A 327 12.25 19.53 -17.61
CA GLY A 327 11.09 18.86 -17.05
C GLY A 327 11.40 18.05 -15.79
N ILE A 328 10.34 17.68 -15.07
CA ILE A 328 10.41 16.91 -13.83
C ILE A 328 9.70 15.56 -14.01
N LEU A 329 10.36 14.47 -13.64
CA LEU A 329 9.81 13.12 -13.68
C LEU A 329 9.63 12.58 -12.27
N PHE A 330 8.40 12.22 -11.91
CA PHE A 330 8.06 11.40 -10.76
C PHE A 330 7.91 9.96 -11.23
N THR A 331 8.67 9.02 -10.67
CA THR A 331 8.63 7.62 -11.09
C THR A 331 8.67 6.69 -9.90
N PHE A 332 7.81 5.66 -9.90
CA PHE A 332 7.55 4.81 -8.74
C PHE A 332 7.65 3.31 -9.05
N SER A 333 7.86 2.53 -8.00
CA SER A 333 7.72 1.08 -8.00
C SER A 333 7.13 0.60 -6.67
N CYS A 334 6.03 -0.14 -6.73
CA CYS A 334 5.41 -0.83 -5.60
C CYS A 334 5.75 -2.33 -5.51
N SER A 335 6.63 -2.85 -6.38
CA SER A 335 7.02 -4.27 -6.35
C SER A 335 7.92 -4.58 -5.16
N GLN A 336 7.44 -5.36 -4.19
CA GLN A 336 8.16 -5.65 -2.93
C GLN A 336 9.56 -6.24 -3.15
N VAL A 337 9.75 -7.09 -4.18
CA VAL A 337 11.06 -7.71 -4.47
C VAL A 337 12.08 -6.77 -5.14
N VAL A 338 11.64 -5.59 -5.56
CA VAL A 338 12.51 -4.56 -6.13
C VAL A 338 12.99 -3.65 -5.00
N THR A 339 14.29 -3.66 -4.72
CA THR A 339 14.91 -2.78 -3.73
C THR A 339 15.05 -1.35 -4.27
N LYS A 340 15.35 -0.39 -3.39
CA LYS A 340 15.70 0.99 -3.79
C LYS A 340 16.85 1.03 -4.80
N ASP A 341 17.91 0.26 -4.56
CA ASP A 341 19.05 0.20 -5.47
C ASP A 341 18.71 -0.44 -6.82
N HIS A 342 17.91 -1.52 -6.82
CA HIS A 342 17.44 -2.12 -8.07
C HIS A 342 16.65 -1.10 -8.92
N PHE A 343 15.71 -0.39 -8.30
CA PHE A 343 14.90 0.60 -9.00
C PHE A 343 15.74 1.77 -9.50
N ARG A 344 16.63 2.32 -8.65
CA ARG A 344 17.53 3.41 -9.02
C ARG A 344 18.43 3.03 -10.19
N ASN A 345 18.99 1.81 -10.19
CA ASN A 345 19.84 1.33 -11.28
C ASN A 345 19.08 1.13 -12.60
N ALA A 346 17.82 0.68 -12.54
CA ALA A 346 16.95 0.60 -13.71
C ALA A 346 16.68 1.99 -14.31
N VAL A 347 16.34 2.98 -13.47
CA VAL A 347 16.12 4.37 -13.90
C VAL A 347 17.41 5.02 -14.42
N PHE A 348 18.55 4.77 -13.79
CA PHE A 348 19.86 5.22 -14.27
C PHE A 348 20.16 4.68 -15.68
N THR A 349 19.96 3.37 -15.88
CA THR A 349 20.16 2.72 -17.19
C THR A 349 19.25 3.35 -18.24
N ALA A 350 18.01 3.64 -17.88
CA ALA A 350 17.04 4.28 -18.76
C ALA A 350 17.46 5.70 -19.18
N ALA A 351 17.99 6.49 -18.24
CA ALA A 351 18.49 7.84 -18.50
C ALA A 351 19.72 7.82 -19.43
N ALA A 352 20.67 6.91 -19.18
CA ALA A 352 21.85 6.72 -20.02
C ALA A 352 21.47 6.34 -21.46
N GLN A 353 20.52 5.41 -21.62
CA GLN A 353 19.99 5.01 -22.93
C GLN A 353 19.26 6.14 -23.66
N ALA A 354 18.64 7.08 -22.94
CA ALA A 354 17.95 8.22 -23.51
C ALA A 354 18.90 9.38 -23.85
N GLY A 355 20.17 9.33 -23.42
CA GLY A 355 21.15 10.40 -23.64
C GLY A 355 20.81 11.71 -22.90
N ARG A 356 20.02 11.65 -21.83
CA ARG A 356 19.57 12.82 -21.06
C ARG A 356 20.44 13.04 -19.83
N LYS A 357 20.62 14.29 -19.41
CA LYS A 357 21.27 14.61 -18.13
C LYS A 357 20.20 14.62 -17.05
N VAL A 358 20.35 13.78 -16.02
CA VAL A 358 19.31 13.59 -15.00
C VAL A 358 19.88 13.81 -13.61
N ARG A 359 19.15 14.56 -12.77
CA ARG A 359 19.51 14.84 -11.37
C ARG A 359 18.40 14.32 -10.46
N ILE A 360 18.77 13.60 -9.39
CA ILE A 360 17.82 13.17 -8.36
C ILE A 360 17.56 14.35 -7.43
N LEU A 361 16.31 14.79 -7.35
CA LEU A 361 15.85 15.83 -6.41
C LEU A 361 15.37 15.21 -5.10
N HIS A 362 14.65 14.08 -5.18
CA HIS A 362 14.12 13.37 -4.03
C HIS A 362 14.18 11.86 -4.23
N GLN A 363 14.34 11.15 -3.12
CA GLN A 363 14.15 9.70 -3.01
C GLN A 363 12.95 9.46 -2.10
N LEU A 364 11.89 8.88 -2.65
CA LEU A 364 10.57 8.79 -2.02
C LEU A 364 10.30 7.39 -1.46
N HIS A 365 9.41 7.32 -0.49
CA HIS A 365 8.96 6.10 0.18
C HIS A 365 7.46 6.20 0.56
N GLN A 366 6.92 5.13 1.15
CA GLN A 366 5.56 5.08 1.70
C GLN A 366 5.37 6.00 2.92
N PRO A 367 4.19 6.62 3.12
CA PRO A 367 3.94 7.61 4.18
C PRO A 367 4.02 7.01 5.60
N ALA A 368 4.03 7.89 6.61
CA ALA A 368 4.22 7.51 8.01
C ALA A 368 3.10 6.63 8.59
N ASP A 369 1.90 6.66 8.01
CA ASP A 369 0.80 5.74 8.37
C ASP A 369 0.94 4.35 7.72
N HIS A 370 2.00 4.13 6.94
CA HIS A 370 2.48 2.83 6.44
C HIS A 370 3.82 2.47 7.08
N PRO A 371 3.89 2.34 8.42
CA PRO A 371 5.14 2.19 9.15
C PRO A 371 5.89 0.93 8.72
N ILE A 372 7.20 1.07 8.51
CA ILE A 372 8.10 -0.06 8.32
C ILE A 372 8.59 -0.49 9.70
N ASN A 373 8.29 -1.73 10.09
CA ASN A 373 8.82 -2.28 11.32
C ASN A 373 10.34 -2.49 11.17
N ILE A 374 11.12 -1.92 12.09
CA ILE A 374 12.59 -2.00 12.08
C ILE A 374 13.11 -3.45 12.11
N TYR A 375 12.34 -4.37 12.67
CA TYR A 375 12.65 -5.80 12.71
C TYR A 375 12.16 -6.59 11.49
N HIS A 376 11.53 -5.90 10.53
CA HIS A 376 10.96 -6.47 9.30
C HIS A 376 11.12 -5.49 8.12
N PRO A 377 12.34 -5.33 7.59
CA PRO A 377 12.63 -4.42 6.48
C PRO A 377 11.88 -4.77 5.19
N GLU A 378 11.40 -6.01 5.03
CA GLU A 378 10.58 -6.46 3.89
C GLU A 378 9.23 -5.73 3.78
N GLY A 379 8.80 -5.04 4.85
CA GLY A 379 7.65 -4.13 4.82
C GLY A 379 7.86 -2.86 3.99
N GLU A 380 9.11 -2.54 3.64
CA GLU A 380 9.41 -1.45 2.70
C GLU A 380 9.13 -1.88 1.25
N TYR A 381 8.05 -1.36 0.65
CA TYR A 381 7.62 -1.80 -0.68
C TYR A 381 7.49 -0.67 -1.70
N LEU A 382 7.24 0.57 -1.27
CA LEU A 382 7.11 1.70 -2.18
C LEU A 382 8.46 2.41 -2.33
N LYS A 383 8.91 2.57 -3.57
CA LYS A 383 10.07 3.39 -3.91
C LYS A 383 9.66 4.41 -4.94
N GLY A 384 10.20 5.62 -4.84
CA GLY A 384 10.05 6.62 -5.89
C GLY A 384 11.27 7.51 -6.05
N LEU A 385 11.38 8.15 -7.20
CA LEU A 385 12.37 9.17 -7.50
C LEU A 385 11.67 10.39 -8.10
N VAL A 386 12.12 11.58 -7.68
CA VAL A 386 11.81 12.84 -8.37
C VAL A 386 13.07 13.29 -9.07
N LEU A 387 12.98 13.50 -10.37
CA LEU A 387 14.12 13.70 -11.24
C LEU A 387 13.96 15.00 -12.04
N TYR A 388 15.03 15.78 -12.14
CA TYR A 388 15.12 16.88 -13.10
C TYR A 388 15.84 16.41 -14.36
N VAL A 389 15.30 16.69 -15.54
CA VAL A 389 15.75 16.11 -16.82
C VAL A 389 16.13 17.20 -17.82
N GLU A 390 17.38 17.20 -18.30
CA GLU A 390 17.93 18.16 -19.27
C GLU A 390 18.22 17.54 -20.64
#